data_AF-A0A1B9ERY8-F1
#
_entry.id   AF-A0A1B9ERY8-F1
#
_cell.length_a   1.000
_cell.length_b   1.000
_cell.length_c   1.000
_cell.angle_alpha   90.00
_cell.angle_beta   90.00
_cell.angle_gamma   90.00
#
_symmetry.space_group_name_H-M   'P 1'
#
loop_
_entity.id
_entity.type
_entity.pdbx_description
1 polymer ?
#
loop_
_entity_poly.entity_id
_entity_poly.type
_entity_poly.pdbx_seq_one_letter_code
_entity_poly.pdbx_strand_id
1 'polypeptide(L)'
;MAARVRQVIDAAGVSAREFARRIVIDPSKLSRSLNGTRRFTAAELARIADIGGVDVGWLLGPATGTEATPSPVRSPSAPRPPVPSPEGGRPLQIVRETVRLIAERGFHAVRVADIAAACHTSTAAIHYHFPGRDELLEAAVRWCMDEDTRRRADATAGTRHAGDELRLLIELQTPRTEQQRRQWCVWLDLWAEAARSTTVGRLHMEYYRQWRGTVADVIRRGVEQGVFRPVDPDSAALALTALIDGLASQVLATEPDGQVDGVPGTGAQAMHDALTAHVDACLTAPTAG
;
A
#
# COMPACT_ATOMS: atom_id res chain seq x y z
N MET A 1 11.76 26.28 -27.82
CA MET A 1 10.41 25.99 -27.29
C MET A 1 9.33 25.94 -28.38
N ALA A 2 8.86 27.05 -28.97
CA ALA A 2 7.71 27.01 -29.91
C ALA A 2 7.89 26.08 -31.12
N ALA A 3 9.09 26.02 -31.72
CA ALA A 3 9.39 25.08 -32.80
C ALA A 3 9.30 23.60 -32.38
N ARG A 4 9.76 23.26 -31.17
CA ARG A 4 9.65 21.91 -30.59
C ARG A 4 8.21 21.54 -30.25
N VAL A 5 7.41 22.50 -29.79
CA VAL A 5 5.97 22.29 -29.59
C VAL A 5 5.27 22.04 -30.93
N ARG A 6 5.62 22.75 -32.02
CA ARG A 6 5.10 22.43 -33.36
C ARG A 6 5.45 21.01 -33.78
N GLN A 7 6.70 20.60 -33.58
CA GLN A 7 7.15 19.24 -33.90
C GLN A 7 6.34 18.17 -33.16
N VAL A 8 5.99 18.40 -31.90
CA VAL A 8 5.12 17.49 -31.12
C VAL A 8 3.69 17.46 -31.67
N ILE A 9 3.14 18.61 -32.05
CA ILE A 9 1.78 18.70 -32.62
C ILE A 9 1.73 17.97 -33.97
N ASP A 10 2.74 18.16 -34.81
CA ASP A 10 2.84 17.52 -36.13
C ASP A 10 2.99 16.00 -35.98
N ALA A 11 3.84 15.55 -35.04
CA ALA A 11 4.04 14.12 -34.75
C ALA A 11 2.78 13.44 -34.17
N ALA A 12 1.90 14.19 -33.49
CA ALA A 12 0.66 13.66 -32.95
C ALA A 12 -0.40 13.35 -34.03
N GLY A 13 -0.18 13.77 -35.29
CA GLY A 13 -1.05 13.43 -36.42
C GLY A 13 -2.46 14.01 -36.34
N VAL A 14 -2.68 15.05 -35.53
CA VAL A 14 -3.98 15.69 -35.33
C VAL A 14 -3.92 17.19 -35.62
N SER A 15 -5.06 17.79 -35.99
CA SER A 15 -5.12 19.22 -36.23
C SER A 15 -4.76 20.03 -34.98
N ALA A 16 -4.16 21.22 -35.15
CA ALA A 16 -3.82 22.10 -34.03
C ALA A 16 -5.04 22.45 -33.13
N ARG A 17 -6.25 22.52 -33.73
CA ARG A 17 -7.50 22.75 -32.99
C ARG A 17 -7.88 21.57 -32.11
N GLU A 18 -7.69 20.35 -32.60
CA GLU A 18 -7.92 19.11 -31.85
C GLU A 18 -6.84 18.92 -30.77
N PHE A 19 -5.59 19.19 -31.10
CA PHE A 19 -4.50 19.16 -30.13
C PHE A 19 -4.74 20.16 -28.97
N ALA A 20 -5.21 21.38 -29.27
CA ALA A 20 -5.57 22.37 -28.26
C ALA A 20 -6.65 21.86 -27.29
N ARG A 21 -7.66 21.15 -27.80
CA ARG A 21 -8.70 20.52 -26.98
C ARG A 21 -8.11 19.47 -26.04
N ARG A 22 -7.21 18.62 -26.53
CA ARG A 22 -6.60 17.54 -25.71
C ARG A 22 -5.74 18.07 -24.57
N ILE A 23 -5.04 19.20 -24.75
CA ILE A 23 -4.30 19.86 -23.67
C ILE A 23 -5.14 20.88 -22.88
N VAL A 24 -6.46 20.90 -23.09
CA VAL A 24 -7.44 21.75 -22.39
C VAL A 24 -7.08 23.23 -22.47
N ILE A 25 -6.78 23.72 -23.68
CA ILE A 25 -6.60 25.15 -23.96
C ILE A 25 -7.43 25.62 -25.14
N ASP A 26 -7.78 26.90 -25.13
CA ASP A 26 -8.46 27.52 -26.26
C ASP A 26 -7.55 27.54 -27.52
N PRO A 27 -8.04 27.15 -28.70
CA PRO A 27 -7.25 27.13 -29.93
C PRO A 27 -6.58 28.47 -30.29
N SER A 28 -7.23 29.60 -29.97
CA SER A 28 -6.65 30.94 -30.17
C SER A 28 -5.49 31.23 -29.22
N LYS A 29 -5.50 30.64 -28.01
CA LYS A 29 -4.38 30.73 -27.06
C LYS A 29 -3.20 29.87 -27.52
N LEU A 30 -3.47 28.67 -28.04
CA LEU A 30 -2.42 27.83 -28.63
C LEU A 30 -1.73 28.54 -29.81
N SER A 31 -2.51 29.10 -30.73
CA SER A 31 -1.98 29.85 -31.89
C SER A 31 -1.09 31.03 -31.47
N ARG A 32 -1.55 31.86 -30.51
CA ARG A 32 -0.74 32.95 -29.95
C ARG A 32 0.54 32.46 -29.29
N SER A 33 0.49 31.33 -28.59
CA SER A 33 1.66 30.75 -27.95
C SER A 33 2.68 30.18 -28.94
N LEU A 34 2.23 29.60 -30.05
CA LEU A 34 3.11 29.15 -31.14
C LEU A 34 3.75 30.33 -31.87
N ASN A 35 3.01 31.42 -32.07
CA ASN A 35 3.49 32.65 -32.72
C ASN A 35 4.33 33.55 -31.80
N GLY A 36 4.57 33.14 -30.55
CA GLY A 36 5.45 33.84 -29.62
C GLY A 36 4.81 35.08 -28.95
N THR A 37 3.55 35.40 -29.25
CA THR A 37 2.83 36.53 -28.63
C THR A 37 2.25 36.17 -27.26
N ARG A 38 2.34 34.90 -26.86
CA ARG A 38 1.97 34.40 -25.52
C ARG A 38 2.98 33.35 -25.05
N ARG A 39 3.37 33.37 -23.77
CA ARG A 39 4.18 32.28 -23.20
C ARG A 39 3.29 31.10 -22.80
N PHE A 40 3.80 29.88 -22.97
CA PHE A 40 3.15 28.70 -22.40
C PHE A 40 3.31 28.70 -20.87
N THR A 41 2.28 28.25 -20.15
CA THR A 41 2.41 27.97 -18.72
C THR A 41 3.12 26.64 -18.50
N ALA A 42 3.67 26.42 -17.30
CA ALA A 42 4.29 25.14 -16.94
C ALA A 42 3.31 23.96 -17.09
N ALA A 43 2.04 24.16 -16.69
CA ALA A 43 1.00 23.14 -16.82
C ALA A 43 0.63 22.83 -18.28
N GLU A 44 0.67 23.84 -19.16
CA GLU A 44 0.46 23.63 -20.60
C GLU A 44 1.61 22.84 -21.22
N LEU A 45 2.86 23.16 -20.85
CA LEU A 45 4.03 22.44 -21.33
C LEU A 45 4.06 20.99 -20.84
N ALA A 46 3.67 20.73 -19.59
CA ALA A 46 3.56 19.37 -19.06
C ALA A 46 2.53 18.53 -19.84
N ARG A 47 1.36 19.09 -20.17
CA ARG A 47 0.35 18.39 -20.98
C ARG A 47 0.77 18.16 -22.43
N ILE A 48 1.47 19.13 -23.02
CA ILE A 48 2.05 18.99 -24.37
C ILE A 48 3.09 17.86 -24.38
N ALA A 49 3.96 17.81 -23.37
CA ALA A 49 4.98 16.79 -23.21
C ALA A 49 4.37 15.39 -23.10
N ASP A 50 3.35 15.26 -22.24
CA ASP A 50 2.64 13.99 -21.99
C ASP A 50 1.97 13.45 -23.26
N ILE A 51 1.18 14.28 -23.97
CA ILE A 51 0.55 13.88 -25.24
C ILE A 51 1.58 13.54 -26.31
N GLY A 52 2.68 14.28 -26.35
CA GLY A 52 3.76 14.06 -27.30
C GLY A 52 4.63 12.85 -26.99
N GLY A 53 4.51 12.26 -25.80
CA GLY A 53 5.44 11.25 -25.33
C GLY A 53 6.88 11.77 -25.28
N VAL A 54 7.10 13.05 -25.00
CA VAL A 54 8.43 13.69 -24.91
C VAL A 54 8.70 14.25 -23.52
N ASP A 55 9.97 14.36 -23.14
CA ASP A 55 10.37 14.99 -21.88
C ASP A 55 10.07 16.51 -21.86
N VAL A 56 9.56 17.04 -20.75
CA VAL A 56 9.25 18.47 -20.62
C VAL A 56 10.51 19.34 -20.62
N GLY A 57 11.64 18.82 -20.15
CA GLY A 57 12.96 19.46 -20.21
C GLY A 57 13.44 19.63 -21.66
N TRP A 58 13.12 18.70 -22.56
CA TRP A 58 13.40 18.84 -24.00
C TRP A 58 12.62 20.01 -24.63
N LEU A 59 11.34 20.20 -24.26
CA LEU A 59 10.55 21.35 -24.70
C LEU A 59 11.14 22.70 -24.24
N LEU A 60 11.71 22.70 -23.03
CA LEU A 60 12.30 23.86 -22.35
C LEU A 60 13.77 24.13 -22.72
N GLY A 61 14.50 23.14 -23.25
CA GLY A 61 15.94 23.22 -23.48
C GLY A 61 16.39 24.35 -24.42
N PRO A 62 17.70 24.68 -24.43
CA PRO A 62 18.24 25.81 -25.19
C PRO A 62 17.97 25.68 -26.70
N ALA A 63 17.80 26.82 -27.37
CA ALA A 63 17.48 26.90 -28.80
C ALA A 63 18.70 26.62 -29.72
N THR A 64 19.89 26.47 -29.15
CA THR A 64 21.13 26.30 -29.89
C THR A 64 21.31 24.86 -30.38
N GLY A 65 20.92 24.62 -31.63
CA GLY A 65 21.83 24.08 -32.63
C GLY A 65 22.37 22.66 -32.52
N THR A 66 21.88 21.81 -31.62
CA THR A 66 22.11 20.36 -31.71
C THR A 66 20.77 19.68 -31.94
N GLU A 67 20.64 18.95 -33.05
CA GLU A 67 19.52 18.09 -33.40
C GLU A 67 19.36 16.97 -32.36
N ALA A 68 18.94 17.32 -31.15
CA ALA A 68 18.54 16.34 -30.14
C ALA A 68 17.15 15.84 -30.54
N THR A 69 17.13 14.64 -31.15
CA THR A 69 15.91 13.87 -31.42
C THR A 69 15.05 13.79 -30.15
N PRO A 70 13.71 13.82 -30.27
CA PRO A 70 12.84 13.72 -29.11
C PRO A 70 13.17 12.45 -28.33
N SER A 71 13.69 12.61 -27.11
CA SER A 71 13.84 11.48 -26.20
C SER A 71 12.45 11.00 -25.81
N PRO A 72 12.07 9.74 -26.10
CA PRO A 72 10.79 9.23 -25.67
C PRO A 72 10.72 9.32 -24.14
N VAL A 73 9.56 9.73 -23.62
CA VAL A 73 9.23 9.56 -22.21
C VAL A 73 9.53 8.10 -21.90
N ARG A 74 10.46 7.87 -20.95
CA ARG A 74 10.74 6.52 -20.44
C ARG A 74 9.39 5.89 -20.13
N SER A 75 8.99 4.89 -20.91
CA SER A 75 7.86 4.05 -20.56
C SER A 75 8.04 3.59 -19.11
N PRO A 76 6.97 3.50 -18.29
CA PRO A 76 7.10 2.86 -16.99
C PRO A 76 7.78 1.52 -17.24
N SER A 77 8.96 1.35 -16.63
CA SER A 77 9.73 0.11 -16.72
C SER A 77 8.77 -1.06 -16.61
N ALA A 78 8.95 -2.08 -17.47
CA ALA A 78 8.30 -3.37 -17.30
C ALA A 78 8.27 -3.72 -15.79
N PRO A 79 7.18 -4.30 -15.26
CA PRO A 79 7.04 -4.55 -13.83
C PRO A 79 8.30 -5.25 -13.36
N ARG A 80 9.06 -4.54 -12.52
CA ARG A 80 10.31 -5.03 -11.96
C ARG A 80 9.96 -6.34 -11.23
N PRO A 81 10.73 -7.42 -11.39
CA PRO A 81 10.46 -8.64 -10.64
C PRO A 81 10.35 -8.28 -9.15
N PRO A 82 9.36 -8.82 -8.43
CA PRO A 82 9.17 -8.52 -7.02
C PRO A 82 10.46 -8.86 -6.25
N VAL A 83 10.94 -7.94 -5.41
CA VAL A 83 12.09 -8.17 -4.53
C VAL A 83 11.71 -9.24 -3.50
N PRO A 84 12.29 -10.46 -3.54
CA PRO A 84 11.91 -11.50 -2.59
C PRO A 84 12.29 -11.10 -1.14
N SER A 85 11.51 -11.58 -0.18
CA SER A 85 11.85 -11.46 1.24
C SER A 85 13.16 -12.25 1.51
N PRO A 86 14.16 -11.64 2.16
CA PRO A 86 15.41 -12.35 2.45
C PRO A 86 15.21 -13.46 3.49
N GLU A 87 15.80 -14.63 3.24
CA GLU A 87 15.64 -15.81 4.10
C GLU A 87 16.65 -15.87 5.27
N GLY A 88 17.74 -15.09 5.22
CA GLY A 88 18.79 -15.15 6.24
C GLY A 88 19.88 -14.10 6.11
N GLY A 89 20.84 -14.17 7.05
CA GLY A 89 22.05 -13.37 7.05
C GLY A 89 21.82 -11.86 7.12
N ARG A 90 22.72 -11.11 6.49
CA ARG A 90 22.73 -9.65 6.54
C ARG A 90 21.47 -8.99 5.94
N PRO A 91 20.96 -9.42 4.78
CA PRO A 91 19.73 -8.85 4.23
C PRO A 91 18.52 -9.00 5.16
N LEU A 92 18.36 -10.15 5.83
CA LEU A 92 17.28 -10.37 6.79
C LEU A 92 17.42 -9.46 8.02
N GLN A 93 18.64 -9.27 8.53
CA GLN A 93 18.88 -8.33 9.62
C GLN A 93 18.46 -6.90 9.24
N ILE A 94 18.82 -6.46 8.04
CA ILE A 94 18.46 -5.12 7.52
C ILE A 94 16.93 -4.97 7.44
N VAL A 95 16.24 -5.97 6.89
CA VAL A 95 14.78 -5.99 6.80
C VAL A 95 14.10 -5.94 8.18
N ARG A 96 14.58 -6.75 9.14
CA ARG A 96 14.03 -6.77 10.51
C ARG A 96 14.18 -5.42 11.21
N GLU A 97 15.35 -4.80 11.11
CA GLU A 97 15.57 -3.46 11.69
C GLU A 97 14.74 -2.40 10.96
N THR A 98 14.53 -2.54 9.66
CA THR A 98 13.65 -1.65 8.90
C THR A 98 12.21 -1.73 9.42
N VAL A 99 11.65 -2.94 9.57
CA VAL A 99 10.29 -3.12 10.11
C VAL A 99 10.18 -2.58 11.53
N ARG A 100 11.17 -2.85 12.39
CA ARG A 100 11.19 -2.33 13.77
C ARG A 100 11.16 -0.80 13.79
N LEU A 101 12.01 -0.15 12.98
CA LEU A 101 12.07 1.32 12.90
C LEU A 101 10.77 1.92 12.32
N ILE A 102 10.16 1.27 11.33
CA ILE A 102 8.85 1.70 10.79
C ILE A 102 7.79 1.63 11.88
N ALA A 103 7.75 0.53 12.64
CA ALA A 103 6.77 0.34 13.70
C ALA A 103 6.95 1.33 14.87
N GLU A 104 8.18 1.83 15.10
CA GLU A 104 8.49 2.80 16.15
C GLU A 104 8.32 4.26 15.71
N ARG A 105 8.60 4.58 14.44
CA ARG A 105 8.74 5.98 13.97
C ARG A 105 7.76 6.35 12.86
N GLY A 106 7.07 5.37 12.28
CA GLY A 106 6.22 5.52 11.11
C GLY A 106 6.97 5.37 9.78
N PHE A 107 6.25 4.90 8.77
CA PHE A 107 6.78 4.50 7.46
C PHE A 107 7.58 5.59 6.74
N HIS A 108 7.14 6.84 6.83
CA HIS A 108 7.78 7.98 6.14
C HIS A 108 8.95 8.59 6.91
N ALA A 109 9.04 8.35 8.22
CA ALA A 109 10.10 8.93 9.06
C ALA A 109 11.44 8.19 8.92
N VAL A 110 11.41 6.92 8.52
CA VAL A 110 12.61 6.07 8.45
C VAL A 110 13.43 6.36 7.19
N ARG A 111 14.71 6.71 7.40
CA ARG A 111 15.72 6.91 6.35
C ARG A 111 16.69 5.73 6.29
N VAL A 112 17.34 5.53 5.14
CA VAL A 112 18.38 4.50 4.95
C VAL A 112 19.53 4.67 5.95
N ALA A 113 19.86 5.91 6.33
CA ALA A 113 20.86 6.20 7.35
C ALA A 113 20.47 5.70 8.75
N ASP A 114 19.20 5.79 9.13
CA ASP A 114 18.70 5.28 10.41
C ASP A 114 18.84 3.75 10.47
N ILE A 115 18.52 3.08 9.36
CA ILE A 115 18.61 1.62 9.22
C ILE A 115 20.08 1.18 9.27
N ALA A 116 20.96 1.87 8.54
CA ALA A 116 22.40 1.59 8.56
C ALA A 116 22.97 1.70 9.98
N ALA A 117 22.58 2.75 10.71
CA ALA A 117 22.97 2.93 12.10
C ALA A 117 22.43 1.81 13.01
N ALA A 118 21.15 1.45 12.88
CA ALA A 118 20.54 0.35 13.65
C ALA A 118 21.19 -1.01 13.37
N CYS A 119 21.64 -1.25 12.13
CA CYS A 119 22.35 -2.46 11.77
C CYS A 119 23.87 -2.39 12.03
N HIS A 120 24.37 -1.32 12.64
CA HIS A 120 25.81 -1.06 12.86
C HIS A 120 26.65 -1.17 11.57
N THR A 121 26.26 -0.47 10.51
CA THR A 121 26.98 -0.45 9.22
C THR A 121 26.89 0.88 8.48
N SER A 122 27.48 0.95 7.30
CA SER A 122 27.41 2.10 6.41
C SER A 122 26.18 2.05 5.50
N THR A 123 25.72 3.22 5.06
CA THR A 123 24.68 3.32 4.03
C THR A 123 25.09 2.65 2.72
N ALA A 124 26.39 2.69 2.38
CA ALA A 124 26.94 1.98 1.22
C ALA A 124 26.74 0.46 1.33
N ALA A 125 26.92 -0.13 2.52
CA ALA A 125 26.67 -1.55 2.75
C ALA A 125 25.17 -1.90 2.69
N ILE A 126 24.28 -0.99 3.08
CA ILE A 126 22.84 -1.16 2.83
C ILE A 126 22.54 -1.15 1.33
N HIS A 127 23.09 -0.17 0.60
CA HIS A 127 22.90 -0.05 -0.85
C HIS A 127 23.44 -1.23 -1.65
N TYR A 128 24.46 -1.92 -1.13
CA TYR A 128 24.95 -3.17 -1.69
C TYR A 128 23.88 -4.28 -1.72
N HIS A 129 23.02 -4.33 -0.69
CA HIS A 129 21.93 -5.33 -0.60
C HIS A 129 20.61 -4.83 -1.17
N PHE A 130 20.31 -3.54 -1.01
CA PHE A 130 19.06 -2.91 -1.44
C PHE A 130 19.39 -1.64 -2.22
N PRO A 131 19.25 -1.66 -3.57
CA PRO A 131 19.69 -0.56 -4.43
C PRO A 131 19.15 0.82 -4.02
N GLY A 132 17.94 0.87 -3.47
CA GLY A 132 17.32 2.08 -2.96
C GLY A 132 16.40 1.83 -1.77
N ARG A 133 15.86 2.94 -1.26
CA ARG A 133 14.93 2.95 -0.13
C ARG A 133 13.65 2.18 -0.47
N ASP A 134 13.13 2.33 -1.69
CA ASP A 134 11.87 1.72 -2.09
C ASP A 134 12.00 0.20 -2.15
N GLU A 135 13.11 -0.34 -2.67
CA GLU A 135 13.38 -1.78 -2.69
C GLU A 135 13.50 -2.37 -1.28
N LEU A 136 14.13 -1.63 -0.38
CA LEU A 136 14.25 -2.03 1.03
C LEU A 136 12.88 -2.03 1.72
N LEU A 137 12.07 -0.99 1.51
CA LEU A 137 10.72 -0.92 2.07
C LEU A 137 9.81 -2.00 1.52
N GLU A 138 9.87 -2.28 0.22
CA GLU A 138 9.14 -3.41 -0.37
C GLU A 138 9.56 -4.74 0.28
N ALA A 139 10.86 -5.01 0.41
CA ALA A 139 11.36 -6.22 1.04
C ALA A 139 10.94 -6.33 2.52
N ALA A 140 10.96 -5.21 3.24
CA ALA A 140 10.53 -5.15 4.63
C ALA A 140 9.03 -5.45 4.80
N VAL A 141 8.20 -4.90 3.90
CA VAL A 141 6.75 -5.12 3.93
C VAL A 141 6.39 -6.54 3.54
N ARG A 142 7.00 -7.09 2.48
CA ARG A 142 6.82 -8.51 2.10
C ARG A 142 7.22 -9.44 3.26
N TRP A 143 8.35 -9.17 3.89
CA TRP A 143 8.76 -9.97 5.06
C TRP A 143 7.75 -9.88 6.21
N CYS A 144 7.20 -8.70 6.50
CA CYS A 144 6.17 -8.54 7.53
C CYS A 144 4.89 -9.34 7.20
N MET A 145 4.49 -9.38 5.93
CA MET A 145 3.33 -10.14 5.44
C MET A 145 3.58 -11.66 5.52
N ASP A 146 4.78 -12.09 5.14
CA ASP A 146 5.20 -13.49 5.20
C ASP A 146 5.23 -13.98 6.64
N GLU A 147 5.79 -13.19 7.56
CA GLU A 147 5.83 -13.52 8.99
C GLU A 147 4.44 -13.57 9.61
N ASP A 148 3.54 -12.64 9.26
CA ASP A 148 2.17 -12.65 9.77
C ASP A 148 1.39 -13.87 9.22
N THR A 149 1.58 -14.20 7.95
CA THR A 149 1.01 -15.42 7.34
C THR A 149 1.52 -16.68 8.03
N ARG A 150 2.83 -16.78 8.24
CA ARG A 150 3.49 -17.92 8.88
C ARG A 150 3.02 -18.07 10.32
N ARG A 151 2.98 -16.98 11.09
CA ARG A 151 2.46 -16.96 12.47
C ARG A 151 1.02 -17.45 12.55
N ARG A 152 0.15 -17.03 11.64
CA ARG A 152 -1.24 -17.52 11.62
C ARG A 152 -1.30 -19.01 11.33
N ALA A 153 -0.57 -19.46 10.30
CA ALA A 153 -0.54 -20.87 9.94
C ALA A 153 -0.03 -21.74 11.10
N ASP A 154 1.05 -21.33 11.77
CA ASP A 154 1.60 -22.04 12.92
C ASP A 154 0.61 -22.10 14.09
N ALA A 155 -0.09 -20.99 14.36
CA ALA A 155 -1.09 -20.92 15.43
C ALA A 155 -2.34 -21.79 15.15
N THR A 156 -2.70 -22.00 13.89
CA THR A 156 -3.89 -22.77 13.50
C THR A 156 -3.61 -24.20 13.05
N ALA A 157 -2.34 -24.59 12.86
CA ALA A 157 -1.94 -25.89 12.31
C ALA A 157 -2.51 -27.12 13.05
N GLY A 158 -2.82 -26.99 14.35
CA GLY A 158 -3.39 -28.08 15.16
C GLY A 158 -4.93 -28.10 15.24
N THR A 159 -5.61 -27.12 14.65
CA THR A 159 -7.03 -26.91 14.89
C THR A 159 -7.88 -27.71 13.92
N ARG A 160 -8.77 -28.56 14.46
CA ARG A 160 -9.68 -29.40 13.66
C ARG A 160 -11.05 -28.77 13.42
N HIS A 161 -11.46 -27.86 14.31
CA HIS A 161 -12.77 -27.21 14.26
C HIS A 161 -12.63 -25.76 13.80
N ALA A 162 -13.36 -25.41 12.74
CA ALA A 162 -13.30 -24.06 12.16
C ALA A 162 -13.71 -22.95 13.14
N GLY A 163 -14.59 -23.25 14.09
CA GLY A 163 -14.96 -22.33 15.17
C GLY A 163 -13.77 -21.93 16.04
N ASP A 164 -12.95 -22.90 16.44
CA ASP A 164 -11.76 -22.63 17.25
C ASP A 164 -10.67 -21.93 16.42
N GLU A 165 -10.57 -22.26 15.14
CA GLU A 165 -9.64 -21.62 14.22
C GLU A 165 -9.97 -20.13 14.07
N LEU A 166 -11.25 -19.79 13.88
CA LEU A 166 -11.69 -18.41 13.77
C LEU A 166 -11.45 -17.62 15.07
N ARG A 167 -11.66 -18.24 16.24
CA ARG A 167 -11.35 -17.62 17.54
C ARG A 167 -9.86 -17.34 17.72
N LEU A 168 -8.99 -18.28 17.33
CA LEU A 168 -7.54 -18.08 17.34
C LEU A 168 -7.12 -16.93 16.41
N LEU A 169 -7.74 -16.84 15.23
CA LEU A 169 -7.50 -15.73 14.32
C LEU A 169 -7.92 -14.38 14.92
N ILE A 170 -9.07 -14.31 15.60
CA ILE A 170 -9.50 -13.10 16.33
C ILE A 170 -8.50 -12.72 17.42
N GLU A 171 -8.02 -13.70 18.19
CA GLU A 171 -7.05 -13.46 19.26
C GLU A 171 -5.72 -12.93 18.70
N LEU A 172 -5.22 -13.48 17.58
CA LEU A 172 -4.02 -12.99 16.92
C LEU A 172 -4.15 -11.55 16.39
N GLN A 173 -5.34 -11.17 15.95
CA GLN A 173 -5.62 -9.83 15.44
C GLN A 173 -5.89 -8.81 16.56
N THR A 174 -6.08 -9.26 17.80
CA THR A 174 -6.36 -8.39 18.95
C THR A 174 -5.06 -7.80 19.53
N PRO A 175 -4.86 -6.47 19.53
CA PRO A 175 -3.60 -5.86 19.96
C PRO A 175 -3.49 -5.73 21.49
N ARG A 176 -3.19 -6.84 22.17
CA ARG A 176 -3.05 -6.90 23.64
C ARG A 176 -1.68 -6.45 24.15
N THR A 177 -0.65 -6.53 23.32
CA THR A 177 0.73 -6.18 23.68
C THR A 177 1.22 -4.98 22.90
N GLU A 178 2.20 -4.27 23.45
CA GLU A 178 2.87 -3.15 22.77
C GLU A 178 3.46 -3.56 21.42
N GLN A 179 4.00 -4.79 21.32
CA GLN A 179 4.49 -5.34 20.06
C GLN A 179 3.37 -5.48 19.02
N GLN A 180 2.20 -6.00 19.40
CA GLN A 180 1.05 -6.11 18.50
C GLN A 180 0.50 -4.74 18.09
N ARG A 181 0.47 -3.77 19.03
CA ARG A 181 0.08 -2.38 18.71
C ARG A 181 1.00 -1.79 17.65
N ARG A 182 2.32 -1.93 17.83
CA ARG A 182 3.34 -1.49 16.86
C ARG A 182 3.17 -2.17 15.49
N GLN A 183 2.86 -3.46 15.45
CA GLN A 183 2.57 -4.16 14.20
C GLN A 183 1.34 -3.58 13.50
N TRP A 184 0.27 -3.29 14.24
CA TRP A 184 -0.91 -2.62 13.70
C TRP A 184 -0.62 -1.21 13.17
N CYS A 185 0.27 -0.45 13.79
CA CYS A 185 0.71 0.84 13.23
C CYS A 185 1.32 0.68 11.84
N VAL A 186 2.12 -0.38 11.60
CA VAL A 186 2.64 -0.69 10.26
C VAL A 186 1.50 -0.94 9.29
N TRP A 187 0.49 -1.75 9.66
CA TRP A 187 -0.65 -2.01 8.79
C TRP A 187 -1.47 -0.75 8.46
N LEU A 188 -1.66 0.16 9.42
CA LEU A 188 -2.32 1.45 9.19
C LEU A 188 -1.55 2.33 8.20
N ASP A 189 -0.22 2.40 8.33
CA ASP A 189 0.62 3.09 7.36
C ASP A 189 0.48 2.48 5.95
N LEU A 190 0.42 1.14 5.85
CA LEU A 190 0.24 0.43 4.59
C LEU A 190 -1.14 0.63 3.96
N TRP A 191 -2.19 0.80 4.76
CA TRP A 191 -3.51 1.23 4.29
C TRP A 191 -3.46 2.63 3.68
N ALA A 192 -2.75 3.56 4.32
CA ALA A 192 -2.57 4.91 3.78
C ALA A 192 -1.78 4.87 2.45
N GLU A 193 -0.77 4.01 2.33
CA GLU A 193 -0.05 3.74 1.09
C GLU A 193 -0.95 3.12 0.01
N ALA A 194 -1.81 2.18 0.38
CA ALA A 194 -2.78 1.55 -0.52
C ALA A 194 -3.79 2.55 -1.08
N ALA A 195 -4.33 3.45 -0.24
CA ALA A 195 -5.22 4.52 -0.66
C ALA A 195 -4.56 5.48 -1.67
N ARG A 196 -3.23 5.62 -1.62
CA ARG A 196 -2.42 6.40 -2.55
C ARG A 196 -1.95 5.61 -3.79
N SER A 197 -2.33 4.34 -3.92
CA SER A 197 -1.94 3.46 -5.03
C SER A 197 -0.41 3.30 -5.21
N THR A 198 0.37 3.39 -4.13
CA THR A 198 1.82 3.19 -4.20
C THR A 198 2.16 1.71 -4.43
N THR A 199 3.39 1.38 -4.81
CA THR A 199 3.80 -0.01 -5.03
C THR A 199 3.64 -0.86 -3.77
N VAL A 200 4.07 -0.34 -2.63
CA VAL A 200 3.90 -0.97 -1.32
C VAL A 200 2.41 -1.09 -0.96
N GLY A 201 1.60 -0.07 -1.27
CA GLY A 201 0.15 -0.13 -1.11
C GLY A 201 -0.52 -1.24 -1.95
N ARG A 202 -0.05 -1.48 -3.17
CA ARG A 202 -0.55 -2.59 -4.02
C ARG A 202 -0.18 -3.95 -3.45
N LEU A 203 1.05 -4.12 -2.93
CA LEU A 203 1.45 -5.34 -2.22
C LEU A 203 0.55 -5.60 -1.01
N HIS A 204 0.23 -4.54 -0.26
CA HIS A 204 -0.70 -4.63 0.85
C HIS A 204 -2.10 -5.09 0.44
N MET A 205 -2.62 -4.61 -0.69
CA MET A 205 -3.94 -5.05 -1.18
C MET A 205 -3.95 -6.50 -1.69
N GLU A 206 -2.85 -6.98 -2.25
CA GLU A 206 -2.71 -8.39 -2.60
C GLU A 206 -2.72 -9.28 -1.36
N TYR A 207 -1.89 -8.92 -0.38
CA TYR A 207 -1.84 -9.59 0.92
C TYR A 207 -3.19 -9.58 1.64
N TYR A 208 -3.86 -8.43 1.70
CA TYR A 208 -5.14 -8.31 2.39
C TYR A 208 -6.25 -9.14 1.73
N ARG A 209 -6.23 -9.27 0.39
CA ARG A 209 -7.13 -10.21 -0.31
C ARG A 209 -6.87 -11.66 0.08
N GLN A 210 -5.60 -12.05 0.20
CA GLN A 210 -5.24 -13.40 0.66
C GLN A 210 -5.69 -13.64 2.10
N TRP A 211 -5.48 -12.66 2.99
CA TRP A 211 -5.94 -12.72 4.38
C TRP A 211 -7.46 -12.92 4.46
N ARG A 212 -8.24 -12.11 3.74
CA ARG A 212 -9.70 -12.27 3.68
C ARG A 212 -10.10 -13.64 3.11
N GLY A 213 -9.37 -14.14 2.12
CA GLY A 213 -9.55 -15.49 1.59
C GLY A 213 -9.36 -16.58 2.65
N THR A 214 -8.32 -16.46 3.47
CA THR A 214 -8.09 -17.38 4.61
C THR A 214 -9.28 -17.38 5.57
N VAL A 215 -9.81 -16.20 5.93
CA VAL A 215 -10.99 -16.09 6.80
C VAL A 215 -12.23 -16.70 6.15
N ALA A 216 -12.46 -16.43 4.86
CA ALA A 216 -13.58 -17.02 4.11
C ALA A 216 -13.49 -18.55 4.05
N ASP A 217 -12.29 -19.09 3.90
CA ASP A 217 -12.05 -20.54 3.89
C ASP A 217 -12.37 -21.17 5.26
N VAL A 218 -11.99 -20.52 6.36
CA VAL A 218 -12.38 -20.95 7.72
C VAL A 218 -13.88 -20.94 7.88
N ILE A 219 -14.57 -19.87 7.48
CA ILE A 219 -16.03 -19.76 7.57
C ILE A 219 -16.70 -20.85 6.73
N ARG A 220 -16.24 -21.08 5.49
CA ARG A 220 -16.77 -22.13 4.61
C ARG A 220 -16.66 -23.51 5.26
N ARG A 221 -15.49 -23.85 5.80
CA ARG A 221 -15.30 -25.11 6.55
C ARG A 221 -16.22 -25.18 7.76
N GLY A 222 -16.44 -24.09 8.48
CA GLY A 222 -17.35 -24.07 9.63
C GLY A 222 -18.82 -24.29 9.25
N VAL A 223 -19.25 -23.80 8.09
CA VAL A 223 -20.57 -24.11 7.53
C VAL A 223 -20.67 -25.59 7.16
N GLU A 224 -19.65 -26.13 6.47
CA GLU A 224 -19.59 -27.56 6.10
C GLU A 224 -19.56 -28.49 7.32
N GLN A 225 -18.90 -28.08 8.40
CA GLN A 225 -18.86 -28.80 9.68
C GLN A 225 -20.16 -28.65 10.50
N GLY A 226 -21.09 -27.78 10.09
CA GLY A 226 -22.31 -27.48 10.82
C GLY A 226 -22.10 -26.67 12.12
N VAL A 227 -20.90 -26.13 12.32
CA VAL A 227 -20.56 -25.27 13.48
C VAL A 227 -21.06 -23.85 13.26
N PHE A 228 -21.07 -23.40 12.00
CA PHE A 228 -21.67 -22.13 11.59
C PHE A 228 -22.95 -22.37 10.80
N ARG A 229 -23.89 -21.43 10.91
CA ARG A 229 -25.12 -21.40 10.12
C ARG A 229 -24.79 -21.17 8.63
N PRO A 230 -25.67 -21.59 7.70
CA PRO A 230 -25.48 -21.31 6.27
C PRO A 230 -25.44 -19.80 5.99
N VAL A 231 -24.27 -19.29 5.58
CA VAL A 231 -24.02 -17.91 5.16
C VAL A 231 -23.17 -17.89 3.91
N ASP A 232 -23.10 -16.74 3.23
CA ASP A 232 -22.09 -16.51 2.19
C ASP A 232 -20.71 -16.26 2.85
N PRO A 233 -19.71 -17.17 2.68
CA PRO A 233 -18.44 -17.06 3.38
C PRO A 233 -17.64 -15.81 3.01
N ASP A 234 -17.71 -15.39 1.74
CA ASP A 234 -16.96 -14.22 1.25
C ASP A 234 -17.51 -12.91 1.85
N SER A 235 -18.84 -12.74 1.86
CA SER A 235 -19.48 -11.58 2.50
C SER A 235 -19.26 -11.56 4.02
N ALA A 236 -19.33 -12.71 4.68
CA ALA A 236 -19.09 -12.81 6.11
C ALA A 236 -17.63 -12.49 6.47
N ALA A 237 -16.66 -12.99 5.69
CA ALA A 237 -15.25 -12.67 5.87
C ALA A 237 -14.96 -11.19 5.63
N LEU A 238 -15.59 -10.57 4.62
CA LEU A 238 -15.49 -9.14 4.37
C LEU A 238 -15.98 -8.34 5.58
N ALA A 239 -17.16 -8.66 6.11
CA ALA A 239 -17.73 -7.97 7.27
C ALA A 239 -16.84 -8.11 8.51
N LEU A 240 -16.38 -9.34 8.81
CA LEU A 240 -15.54 -9.60 9.97
C LEU A 240 -14.17 -8.91 9.86
N THR A 241 -13.50 -8.99 8.71
CA THR A 241 -12.19 -8.35 8.51
C THR A 241 -12.29 -6.82 8.57
N ALA A 242 -13.34 -6.22 7.99
CA ALA A 242 -13.59 -4.79 8.12
C ALA A 242 -13.85 -4.36 9.59
N LEU A 243 -14.57 -5.19 10.35
CA LEU A 243 -14.81 -4.95 11.77
C LEU A 243 -13.51 -5.03 12.59
N ILE A 244 -12.66 -6.02 12.31
CA ILE A 244 -11.32 -6.16 12.92
C ILE A 244 -10.51 -4.88 12.67
N ASP A 245 -10.39 -4.44 11.43
CA ASP A 245 -9.58 -3.27 11.07
C ASP A 245 -10.10 -1.98 11.74
N GLY A 246 -11.42 -1.80 11.75
CA GLY A 246 -12.07 -0.65 12.37
C GLY A 246 -11.88 -0.61 13.89
N LEU A 247 -12.05 -1.74 14.56
CA LEU A 247 -11.84 -1.84 16.02
C LEU A 247 -10.36 -1.70 16.38
N ALA A 248 -9.45 -2.34 15.64
CA ALA A 248 -8.01 -2.22 15.86
C ALA A 248 -7.55 -0.77 15.76
N SER A 249 -8.05 -0.03 14.76
CA SER A 249 -7.79 1.41 14.60
C SER A 249 -8.21 2.23 15.83
N GLN A 250 -9.38 1.93 16.41
CA GLN A 250 -9.85 2.59 17.64
C GLN A 250 -9.02 2.20 18.87
N VAL A 251 -8.60 0.94 18.96
CA VAL A 251 -7.71 0.47 20.03
C VAL A 251 -6.36 1.20 19.98
N LEU A 252 -5.82 1.41 18.79
CA LEU A 252 -4.58 2.17 18.62
C LEU A 252 -4.74 3.66 18.94
N ALA A 253 -5.89 4.25 18.61
CA ALA A 253 -6.18 5.66 18.91
C ALA A 253 -6.44 5.91 20.41
N THR A 254 -6.79 4.88 21.16
CA THR A 254 -6.97 4.96 22.61
C THR A 254 -5.64 4.71 23.30
N GLU A 255 -5.21 5.62 24.18
CA GLU A 255 -4.05 5.38 25.05
C GLU A 255 -4.29 4.13 25.92
N PRO A 256 -3.25 3.34 26.25
CA PRO A 256 -3.41 2.10 27.03
C PRO A 256 -4.18 2.25 28.35
N ASP A 257 -4.13 3.45 28.96
CA ASP A 257 -4.85 3.85 30.17
C ASP A 257 -5.86 5.00 29.94
N GLY A 258 -6.10 5.39 28.68
CA GLY A 258 -6.75 6.64 28.31
C GLY A 258 -8.26 6.57 28.29
N GLN A 259 -8.90 7.08 29.34
CA GLN A 259 -10.21 7.68 29.21
C GLN A 259 -10.12 8.87 28.25
N VAL A 260 -10.91 8.87 27.19
CA VAL A 260 -11.15 10.07 26.39
C VAL A 260 -12.42 10.70 26.98
N ASP A 261 -12.29 11.87 27.61
CA ASP A 261 -13.42 12.60 28.21
C ASP A 261 -14.26 11.79 29.21
N GLY A 262 -13.61 10.88 29.97
CA GLY A 262 -14.28 10.03 30.96
C GLY A 262 -15.03 8.82 30.39
N VAL A 263 -15.09 8.67 29.06
CA VAL A 263 -15.59 7.47 28.39
C VAL A 263 -14.41 6.51 28.20
N PRO A 264 -14.52 5.23 28.62
CA PRO A 264 -13.52 4.23 28.28
C PRO A 264 -13.39 4.15 26.76
N GLY A 265 -12.22 4.41 26.21
CA GLY A 265 -11.97 4.15 24.79
C GLY A 265 -12.00 2.66 24.48
N THR A 266 -11.96 2.30 23.20
CA THR A 266 -12.01 0.89 22.78
C THR A 266 -10.71 0.20 23.18
N GLY A 267 -10.71 -0.55 24.29
CA GLY A 267 -9.58 -1.37 24.70
C GLY A 267 -9.47 -2.68 23.89
N ALA A 268 -8.31 -3.34 23.94
CA ALA A 268 -8.10 -4.63 23.26
C ALA A 268 -9.12 -5.71 23.68
N GLN A 269 -9.48 -5.74 24.97
CA GLN A 269 -10.52 -6.65 25.47
C GLN A 269 -11.90 -6.33 24.88
N ALA A 270 -12.27 -5.04 24.81
CA ALA A 270 -13.54 -4.62 24.21
C ALA A 270 -13.60 -4.97 22.72
N MET A 271 -12.49 -4.83 21.98
CA MET A 271 -12.38 -5.32 20.61
C MET A 271 -12.62 -6.83 20.52
N HIS A 272 -11.93 -7.63 21.34
CA HIS A 272 -12.10 -9.09 21.34
C HIS A 272 -13.55 -9.50 21.64
N ASP A 273 -14.18 -8.88 22.64
CA ASP A 273 -15.56 -9.17 23.04
C ASP A 273 -16.55 -8.80 21.94
N ALA A 274 -16.36 -7.65 21.28
CA ALA A 274 -17.18 -7.22 20.15
C ALA A 274 -17.06 -8.17 18.95
N LEU A 275 -15.85 -8.64 18.63
CA LEU A 275 -15.62 -9.59 17.55
C LEU A 275 -16.24 -10.96 17.86
N THR A 276 -16.11 -11.43 19.10
CA THR A 276 -16.73 -12.68 19.55
C THR A 276 -18.26 -12.60 19.46
N ALA A 277 -18.85 -11.52 19.99
CA ALA A 277 -20.29 -11.28 19.92
C ALA A 277 -20.79 -11.16 18.47
N HIS A 278 -19.99 -10.55 17.58
CA HIS A 278 -20.31 -10.50 16.15
C HIS A 278 -20.33 -11.89 15.52
N VAL A 279 -19.31 -12.73 15.78
CA VAL A 279 -19.29 -14.12 15.31
C VAL A 279 -20.50 -14.89 15.85
N ASP A 280 -20.81 -14.76 17.13
CA ASP A 280 -21.95 -15.46 17.72
C ASP A 280 -23.29 -15.04 17.11
N ALA A 281 -23.50 -13.74 16.89
CA ALA A 281 -24.74 -13.23 16.30
C ALA A 281 -24.86 -13.53 14.79
N CYS A 282 -23.74 -13.49 14.07
CA CYS A 282 -23.74 -13.55 12.61
C CYS A 282 -23.42 -14.94 12.04
N LEU A 283 -22.78 -15.83 12.80
CA LEU A 283 -22.30 -17.13 12.31
C LEU A 283 -22.83 -18.32 13.11
N THR A 284 -23.13 -18.19 14.40
CA THR A 284 -23.57 -19.35 15.19
C THR A 284 -24.97 -19.82 14.76
N ALA A 285 -25.14 -21.14 14.62
CA ALA A 285 -26.43 -21.74 14.30
C ALA A 285 -27.44 -21.48 15.43
N PRO A 286 -28.73 -21.26 15.12
CA PRO A 286 -29.76 -21.28 16.15
C PRO A 286 -29.68 -22.64 16.87
N THR A 287 -29.62 -22.64 18.19
CA THR A 287 -29.76 -23.86 18.97
C THR A 287 -31.09 -24.49 18.60
N ALA A 288 -31.07 -25.70 18.03
CA ALA A 288 -32.27 -26.48 17.81
C ALA A 288 -32.86 -26.80 19.19
N GLY A 289 -33.96 -26.11 19.53
CA GLY A 289 -34.77 -26.39 20.70
C GLY A 289 -35.61 -27.65 20.54
#